data_AF-A0A6A5BW90-F1
#
_entry.id   AF-A0A6A5BW90-F1
#
_cell.length_a   1.000
_cell.length_b   1.000
_cell.length_c   1.000
_cell.angle_alpha   90.00
_cell.angle_beta   90.00
_cell.angle_gamma   90.00
#
_symmetry.space_group_name_H-M   'P 1'
#
loop_
_entity.id
_entity.type
_entity.pdbx_description
1 polymer ?
#
loop_
_entity_poly.entity_id
_entity_poly.type
_entity_poly.pdbx_seq_one_letter_code
_entity_poly.pdbx_strand_id
1 'polypeptide(L)'
;MSLDISKEDAVRLREIEVKKLVANEWKVLHEELPIIQKSKGRKDIKDIPTMNRIKEIVCQRIGYVATFIFLHTVGTICGWLEGPYRNVDKILLILYMLLENETFGSLNERRIIARSTIWRIHHTIFVEFHDQLNEWADTCLQRMFSNPIIRCLTGIIENEKGFKDGTTFLDGHDTRIEYSNLAKYPKREYWSYKYKDSGLRTQVLMDNQELAIAISKSLPCAPNTDIGMFKQMERIPKLLDPSVDVLYFDGGYFLGIPDYIEKLQEKGYDLDESNFRTPIRKPRNQDLTYSEAQYNEEFGAFRGMIETLFSHIGEKFKFFNPHSVAKMSGDLENVWNLKLHLCCLTFIDS
;
A
#
# COMPACT_ATOMS: atom_id res chain seq x y z
N MET A 1 -4.99 26.21 -9.32
CA MET A 1 -4.59 26.74 -10.65
C MET A 1 -5.37 25.97 -11.71
N SER A 2 -6.34 26.56 -12.43
CA SER A 2 -7.00 25.84 -13.54
C SER A 2 -6.09 25.91 -14.75
N LEU A 3 -5.23 24.92 -14.91
CA LEU A 3 -4.50 24.74 -16.16
C LEU A 3 -5.53 24.42 -17.24
N ASP A 4 -5.83 25.41 -18.08
CA ASP A 4 -6.70 25.26 -19.26
C ASP A 4 -5.92 24.50 -20.34
N ILE A 5 -5.55 23.26 -20.00
CA ILE A 5 -4.76 22.33 -20.81
C ILE A 5 -5.74 21.34 -21.45
N SER A 6 -5.59 21.11 -22.75
CA SER A 6 -6.36 20.09 -23.46
C SER A 6 -6.06 18.69 -22.92
N LYS A 7 -6.99 17.75 -23.04
CA LYS A 7 -6.75 16.37 -22.56
C LYS A 7 -5.57 15.74 -23.30
N GLU A 8 -5.42 16.03 -24.60
CA GLU A 8 -4.31 15.57 -25.43
C GLU A 8 -2.96 16.09 -24.95
N ASP A 9 -2.87 17.39 -24.64
CA ASP A 9 -1.63 17.98 -24.10
C ASP A 9 -1.32 17.44 -22.71
N ALA A 10 -2.34 17.21 -21.87
CA ALA A 10 -2.17 16.63 -20.55
C ALA A 10 -1.57 15.21 -20.62
N VAL A 11 -2.05 14.37 -21.54
CA VAL A 11 -1.49 13.02 -21.77
C VAL A 11 -0.02 13.11 -22.16
N ARG A 12 0.32 13.94 -23.14
CA ARG A 12 1.70 14.11 -23.60
C ARG A 12 2.62 14.60 -22.48
N LEU A 13 2.19 15.57 -21.70
CA LEU A 13 2.96 16.10 -20.58
C LEU A 13 3.15 15.06 -19.49
N ARG A 14 2.11 14.27 -19.19
CA ARG A 14 2.19 13.20 -18.17
C ARG A 14 3.23 12.16 -18.56
N GLU A 15 3.25 11.73 -19.82
CA GLU A 15 4.26 10.78 -20.31
C GLU A 15 5.69 11.30 -20.17
N ILE A 16 5.91 12.60 -20.42
CA ILE A 16 7.22 13.24 -20.26
C ILE A 16 7.63 13.23 -18.78
N GLU A 17 6.72 13.59 -17.88
CA GLU A 17 7.02 13.63 -16.44
C GLU A 17 7.22 12.24 -15.84
N VAL A 18 6.44 11.24 -16.25
CA VAL A 18 6.65 9.84 -15.86
C VAL A 18 8.04 9.37 -16.32
N LYS A 19 8.44 9.64 -17.57
CA LYS A 19 9.77 9.27 -18.06
C LYS A 19 10.90 9.91 -17.26
N LYS A 20 10.76 11.19 -16.89
CA LYS A 20 11.73 11.88 -16.03
C LYS A 20 11.81 11.24 -14.65
N LEU A 21 10.66 10.94 -14.04
CA LEU A 21 10.59 10.32 -12.72
C LEU A 21 11.22 8.93 -12.73
N VAL A 22 10.91 8.11 -13.75
CA VAL A 22 11.52 6.78 -13.93
C VAL A 22 13.04 6.88 -14.03
N ALA A 23 13.55 7.81 -14.86
CA ALA A 23 14.97 7.98 -15.07
C ALA A 23 15.73 8.46 -13.82
N ASN A 24 15.07 9.17 -12.91
CA ASN A 24 15.69 9.74 -11.72
C ASN A 24 15.56 8.83 -10.49
N GLU A 25 14.36 8.32 -10.22
CA GLU A 25 14.02 7.67 -8.95
C GLU A 25 13.83 6.15 -9.07
N TRP A 26 13.57 5.63 -10.29
CA TRP A 26 13.24 4.21 -10.51
C TRP A 26 14.17 3.53 -11.51
N LYS A 27 15.46 3.89 -11.48
CA LYS A 27 16.51 3.25 -12.28
C LYS A 27 16.57 1.74 -12.10
N VAL A 28 16.10 1.25 -10.95
CA VAL A 28 15.90 -0.17 -10.66
C VAL A 28 15.18 -0.93 -11.77
N LEU A 29 14.23 -0.31 -12.49
CA LEU A 29 13.53 -0.95 -13.62
C LEU A 29 14.45 -1.30 -14.79
N HIS A 30 15.66 -0.74 -14.82
CA HIS A 30 16.69 -0.97 -15.83
C HIS A 30 17.88 -1.76 -15.28
N GLU A 31 17.86 -2.12 -13.99
CA GLU A 31 18.90 -2.91 -13.35
C GLU A 31 18.65 -4.40 -13.58
N GLU A 32 19.71 -5.20 -13.64
CA GLU A 32 19.55 -6.65 -13.60
C GLU A 32 19.12 -7.06 -12.19
N LEU A 33 18.29 -8.11 -12.09
CA LEU A 33 18.09 -8.74 -10.79
C LEU A 33 19.47 -9.07 -10.23
N PRO A 34 19.79 -8.65 -9.00
CA PRO A 34 21.10 -8.91 -8.43
C PRO A 34 21.38 -10.40 -8.58
N ILE A 35 22.35 -10.75 -9.44
CA ILE A 35 22.77 -12.14 -9.62
C ILE A 35 23.56 -12.45 -8.36
N ILE A 36 22.85 -12.89 -7.33
CA ILE A 36 23.49 -13.17 -6.06
C ILE A 36 24.34 -14.42 -6.27
N GLN A 37 25.64 -14.19 -6.37
CA GLN A 37 26.63 -15.21 -6.67
C GLN A 37 26.51 -16.36 -5.67
N LYS A 38 26.60 -17.60 -6.19
CA LYS A 38 26.71 -18.81 -5.38
C LYS A 38 27.78 -18.59 -4.30
N SER A 39 27.42 -18.80 -3.03
CA SER A 39 28.46 -18.92 -2.02
C SER A 39 29.42 -20.05 -2.40
N LYS A 40 30.72 -19.77 -2.30
CA LYS A 40 31.77 -20.79 -2.39
C LYS A 40 31.65 -21.72 -1.18
N GLY A 41 30.80 -22.75 -1.24
CA GLY A 41 30.64 -23.71 -0.15
C GLY A 41 29.69 -24.88 -0.38
N ARG A 42 30.24 -26.02 -0.81
CA ARG A 42 29.89 -27.47 -0.62
C ARG A 42 28.44 -27.99 -0.44
N LYS A 43 27.37 -27.21 -0.55
CA LYS A 43 26.00 -27.75 -0.60
C LYS A 43 25.43 -27.55 -1.99
N ASP A 44 25.15 -28.65 -2.69
CA ASP A 44 24.45 -28.62 -3.96
C ASP A 44 23.16 -27.81 -3.80
N ILE A 45 22.95 -26.86 -4.71
CA ILE A 45 21.69 -26.13 -4.77
C ILE A 45 20.61 -27.13 -5.14
N LYS A 46 19.59 -27.21 -4.29
CA LYS A 46 18.38 -27.97 -4.52
C LYS A 46 17.38 -27.13 -5.31
N ASP A 47 16.71 -27.78 -6.24
CA ASP A 47 15.51 -27.23 -6.87
C ASP A 47 14.28 -27.47 -6.00
N ILE A 48 13.29 -26.60 -6.16
CA ILE A 48 11.96 -26.75 -5.58
C ILE A 48 11.04 -27.24 -6.72
N PRO A 49 10.55 -28.49 -6.69
CA PRO A 49 9.84 -29.09 -7.83
C PRO A 49 8.63 -28.28 -8.32
N THR A 50 7.92 -27.62 -7.41
CA THR A 50 6.72 -26.83 -7.71
C THR A 50 7.00 -25.39 -8.11
N MET A 51 8.26 -24.98 -8.23
CA MET A 51 8.63 -23.58 -8.38
C MET A 51 8.15 -22.94 -9.69
N ASN A 52 8.10 -23.69 -10.78
CA ASN A 52 7.56 -23.17 -12.05
C ASN A 52 6.08 -22.78 -11.90
N ARG A 53 5.30 -23.61 -11.20
CA ARG A 53 3.89 -23.32 -10.91
C ARG A 53 3.74 -22.11 -9.99
N ILE A 54 4.62 -21.96 -8.99
CA ILE A 54 4.63 -20.78 -8.12
C ILE A 54 4.94 -19.51 -8.91
N LYS A 55 5.94 -19.54 -9.81
CA LYS A 55 6.29 -18.42 -10.70
C LYS A 55 5.11 -18.02 -11.59
N GLU A 56 4.41 -18.99 -12.17
CA GLU A 56 3.19 -18.75 -12.95
C GLU A 56 2.13 -18.04 -12.11
N ILE A 57 1.83 -18.54 -10.91
CA ILE A 57 0.82 -17.94 -10.04
C ILE A 57 1.20 -16.50 -9.65
N VAL A 58 2.46 -16.29 -9.26
CA VAL A 58 2.96 -14.95 -8.90
C VAL A 58 2.79 -13.97 -10.06
N CYS A 59 3.26 -14.34 -11.26
CA CYS A 59 3.17 -13.47 -12.43
C CYS A 59 1.73 -13.26 -12.91
N GLN A 60 0.85 -14.27 -12.78
CA GLN A 60 -0.57 -14.13 -13.09
C GLN A 60 -1.29 -13.18 -12.13
N ARG A 61 -0.84 -13.09 -10.87
CA ARG A 61 -1.52 -12.29 -9.84
C ARG A 61 -1.10 -10.83 -9.84
N ILE A 62 0.17 -10.53 -10.09
CA ILE A 62 0.70 -9.16 -10.00
C ILE A 62 1.53 -8.71 -11.22
N GLY A 63 1.76 -9.57 -12.20
CA GLY A 63 2.56 -9.23 -13.38
C GLY A 63 4.07 -9.28 -13.16
N TYR A 64 4.83 -9.17 -14.25
CA TYR A 64 6.29 -9.32 -14.24
C TYR A 64 7.01 -8.14 -13.60
N VAL A 65 6.57 -6.91 -13.87
CA VAL A 65 7.20 -5.68 -13.35
C VAL A 65 7.11 -5.64 -11.82
N ALA A 66 5.92 -5.85 -11.27
CA ALA A 66 5.69 -5.89 -9.84
C ALA A 66 6.50 -7.02 -9.15
N THR A 67 6.54 -8.20 -9.78
CA THR A 67 7.37 -9.33 -9.31
C THR A 67 8.85 -8.96 -9.29
N PHE A 68 9.34 -8.33 -10.34
CA PHE A 68 10.73 -7.89 -10.44
C PHE A 68 11.08 -6.88 -9.34
N ILE A 69 10.24 -5.86 -9.10
CA ILE A 69 10.47 -4.85 -8.06
C ILE A 69 10.56 -5.50 -6.68
N PHE A 70 9.65 -6.44 -6.36
CA PHE A 70 9.70 -7.14 -5.09
C PHE A 70 11.00 -7.94 -4.94
N LEU A 71 11.38 -8.69 -5.99
CA LEU A 71 12.61 -9.48 -6.00
C LEU A 71 13.86 -8.62 -5.89
N HIS A 72 13.91 -7.51 -6.61
CA HIS A 72 15.02 -6.58 -6.59
C HIS A 72 15.16 -5.92 -5.22
N THR A 73 14.05 -5.42 -4.67
CA THR A 73 14.01 -4.76 -3.36
C THR A 73 14.51 -5.69 -2.27
N VAL A 74 13.92 -6.88 -2.13
CA VAL A 74 14.31 -7.83 -1.10
C VAL A 74 15.70 -8.39 -1.36
N GLY A 75 16.03 -8.71 -2.63
CA GLY A 75 17.31 -9.30 -3.01
C GLY A 75 18.50 -8.37 -2.80
N THR A 76 18.33 -7.07 -3.07
CA THR A 76 19.38 -6.06 -2.88
C THR A 76 19.64 -5.79 -1.41
N ILE A 77 18.57 -5.60 -0.61
CA ILE A 77 18.70 -5.24 0.80
C ILE A 77 19.11 -6.45 1.65
N CYS A 78 18.48 -7.60 1.47
CA CYS A 78 18.77 -8.80 2.28
C CYS A 78 20.01 -9.55 1.78
N GLY A 79 20.42 -9.33 0.52
CA GLY A 79 21.51 -10.08 -0.10
C GLY A 79 21.25 -11.59 -0.11
N TRP A 80 22.26 -12.37 0.31
CA TRP A 80 22.20 -13.83 0.29
C TRP A 80 21.46 -14.40 1.50
N LEU A 81 20.34 -15.07 1.24
CA LEU A 81 19.59 -15.80 2.25
C LEU A 81 20.16 -17.21 2.42
N GLU A 82 20.35 -17.68 3.65
CA GLU A 82 20.90 -19.01 3.90
C GLU A 82 20.02 -20.17 3.38
N GLY A 83 20.62 -21.35 3.22
CA GLY A 83 19.92 -22.59 2.88
C GLY A 83 20.11 -23.05 1.43
N PRO A 84 19.65 -24.28 1.11
CA PRO A 84 20.08 -25.01 -0.09
C PRO A 84 19.36 -24.59 -1.37
N TYR A 85 18.48 -23.59 -1.36
CA TYR A 85 17.70 -23.17 -2.53
C TYR A 85 18.28 -21.91 -3.18
N ARG A 86 17.91 -21.64 -4.44
CA ARG A 86 18.27 -20.37 -5.10
C ARG A 86 17.62 -19.19 -4.38
N ASN A 87 18.32 -18.06 -4.31
CA ASN A 87 17.82 -16.88 -3.57
C ASN A 87 16.51 -16.35 -4.15
N VAL A 88 16.41 -16.26 -5.48
CA VAL A 88 15.19 -15.85 -6.18
C VAL A 88 14.01 -16.74 -5.81
N ASP A 89 14.19 -18.07 -5.78
CA ASP A 89 13.12 -19.00 -5.42
C ASP A 89 12.69 -18.84 -3.94
N LYS A 90 13.62 -18.50 -3.03
CA LYS A 90 13.31 -18.21 -1.62
C LYS A 90 12.46 -16.95 -1.47
N ILE A 91 12.82 -15.88 -2.16
CA ILE A 91 12.08 -14.61 -2.11
C ILE A 91 10.70 -14.77 -2.77
N LEU A 92 10.63 -15.50 -3.91
CA LEU A 92 9.35 -15.82 -4.55
C LEU A 92 8.42 -16.63 -3.66
N LEU A 93 8.94 -17.54 -2.83
CA LEU A 93 8.11 -18.25 -1.85
C LEU A 93 7.49 -17.30 -0.82
N ILE A 94 8.23 -16.30 -0.36
CA ILE A 94 7.70 -15.28 0.56
C ILE A 94 6.58 -14.48 -0.12
N LEU A 95 6.81 -14.04 -1.35
CA LEU A 95 5.79 -13.32 -2.12
C LEU A 95 4.54 -14.19 -2.35
N TYR A 96 4.74 -15.45 -2.74
CA TYR A 96 3.66 -16.43 -2.90
C TYR A 96 2.85 -16.63 -1.62
N MET A 97 3.52 -16.66 -0.46
CA MET A 97 2.82 -16.74 0.82
C MET A 97 1.91 -15.55 1.09
N LEU A 98 2.30 -14.34 0.70
CA LEU A 98 1.48 -13.12 0.84
C LEU A 98 0.32 -13.13 -0.17
N LEU A 99 0.58 -13.55 -1.41
CA LEU A 99 -0.42 -13.62 -2.47
C LEU A 99 -1.52 -14.63 -2.16
N GLU A 100 -1.16 -15.79 -1.61
CA GLU A 100 -2.07 -16.91 -1.38
C GLU A 100 -2.48 -17.12 0.09
N ASN A 101 -1.98 -16.28 1.02
CA ASN A 101 -2.19 -16.40 2.47
C ASN A 101 -1.76 -17.78 3.01
N GLU A 102 -0.58 -18.23 2.58
CA GLU A 102 -0.05 -19.54 2.94
C GLU A 102 0.75 -19.50 4.25
N THR A 103 0.77 -20.62 4.95
CA THR A 103 1.50 -20.77 6.21
C THR A 103 2.76 -21.63 6.02
N PHE A 104 3.72 -21.51 6.93
CA PHE A 104 4.89 -22.40 6.91
C PHE A 104 4.50 -23.88 7.02
N GLY A 105 3.41 -24.19 7.73
CA GLY A 105 2.87 -25.55 7.85
C GLY A 105 2.34 -26.07 6.53
N SER A 106 1.50 -25.29 5.84
CA SER A 106 0.91 -25.66 4.53
C SER A 106 1.98 -25.94 3.46
N LEU A 107 3.03 -25.11 3.40
CA LEU A 107 4.14 -25.35 2.46
C LEU A 107 4.92 -26.64 2.79
N ASN A 108 5.06 -26.95 4.08
CA ASN A 108 5.75 -28.15 4.56
C ASN A 108 4.95 -29.43 4.32
N GLU A 109 3.64 -29.41 4.58
CA GLU A 109 2.73 -30.53 4.34
C GLU A 109 2.68 -30.91 2.85
N ARG A 110 2.67 -29.91 1.97
CA ARG A 110 2.76 -30.11 0.51
C ARG A 110 4.18 -30.42 0.02
N ARG A 111 5.15 -30.57 0.93
CA ARG A 111 6.56 -30.89 0.62
C ARG A 111 7.23 -29.90 -0.33
N ILE A 112 6.80 -28.63 -0.32
CA ILE A 112 7.40 -27.55 -1.13
C ILE A 112 8.73 -27.13 -0.50
N ILE A 113 8.70 -26.83 0.80
CA ILE A 113 9.89 -26.43 1.58
C ILE A 113 9.70 -26.81 3.05
N ALA A 114 10.77 -27.22 3.72
CA ALA A 114 10.73 -27.56 5.13
C ALA A 114 10.37 -26.34 6.00
N ARG A 115 9.48 -26.54 6.99
CA ARG A 115 8.98 -25.48 7.88
C ARG A 115 10.10 -24.64 8.51
N SER A 116 11.15 -25.29 9.03
CA SER A 116 12.29 -24.60 9.65
C SER A 116 13.10 -23.75 8.66
N THR A 117 13.16 -24.17 7.39
CA THR A 117 13.91 -23.43 6.36
C THR A 117 13.17 -22.17 5.94
N ILE A 118 11.86 -22.27 5.66
CA ILE A 118 11.07 -21.09 5.29
C ILE A 118 10.91 -20.12 6.47
N TRP A 119 10.81 -20.64 7.70
CA TRP A 119 10.81 -19.78 8.89
C TRP A 119 12.10 -18.96 9.01
N ARG A 120 13.28 -19.56 8.81
CA ARG A 120 14.55 -18.82 8.84
C ARG A 120 14.63 -17.76 7.73
N ILE A 121 14.18 -18.09 6.52
CA ILE A 121 14.11 -17.13 5.40
C ILE A 121 13.21 -15.95 5.77
N HIS A 122 12.03 -16.23 6.33
CA HIS A 122 11.09 -15.22 6.79
C HIS A 122 11.69 -14.34 7.90
N HIS A 123 12.33 -14.96 8.90
CA HIS A 123 12.97 -14.27 10.01
C HIS A 123 14.08 -13.32 9.51
N THR A 124 14.96 -13.79 8.63
CA THR A 124 16.00 -12.95 8.06
C THR A 124 15.41 -11.74 7.33
N ILE A 125 14.44 -11.95 6.43
CA ILE A 125 13.85 -10.84 5.66
C ILE A 125 13.12 -9.86 6.58
N PHE A 126 12.22 -10.33 7.43
CA PHE A 126 11.28 -9.44 8.11
C PHE A 126 11.67 -9.03 9.52
N VAL A 127 12.63 -9.71 10.15
CA VAL A 127 13.08 -9.41 11.51
C VAL A 127 14.51 -8.86 11.48
N GLU A 128 15.45 -9.55 10.84
CA GLU A 128 16.86 -9.11 10.82
C GLU A 128 17.08 -7.90 9.92
N PHE A 129 16.45 -7.87 8.74
CA PHE A 129 16.52 -6.75 7.78
C PHE A 129 15.31 -5.80 7.88
N HIS A 130 14.58 -5.84 9.00
CA HIS A 130 13.34 -5.10 9.17
C HIS A 130 13.51 -3.60 8.88
N ASP A 131 14.44 -2.95 9.59
CA ASP A 131 14.58 -1.50 9.56
C ASP A 131 15.07 -1.01 8.21
N GLN A 132 16.05 -1.70 7.60
CA GLN A 132 16.56 -1.33 6.28
C GLN A 132 15.50 -1.48 5.19
N LEU A 133 14.73 -2.58 5.21
CA LEU A 133 13.64 -2.76 4.25
C LEU A 133 12.51 -1.77 4.48
N ASN A 134 12.18 -1.45 5.73
CA ASN A 134 11.09 -0.53 6.04
C ASN A 134 11.44 0.90 5.63
N GLU A 135 12.66 1.37 5.91
CA GLU A 135 13.16 2.67 5.46
C GLU A 135 13.22 2.75 3.93
N TRP A 136 13.72 1.70 3.26
CA TRP A 136 13.75 1.62 1.81
C TRP A 136 12.33 1.66 1.22
N ALA A 137 11.42 0.82 1.73
CA ALA A 137 10.06 0.75 1.23
C ALA A 137 9.31 2.07 1.44
N ASP A 138 9.49 2.71 2.59
CA ASP A 138 8.97 4.04 2.88
C ASP A 138 9.47 5.10 1.90
N THR A 139 10.75 5.07 1.54
CA THR A 139 11.34 6.00 0.58
C THR A 139 10.79 5.75 -0.82
N CYS A 140 10.68 4.49 -1.21
CA CYS A 140 10.11 4.10 -2.49
C CYS A 140 8.63 4.52 -2.60
N LEU A 141 7.78 4.26 -1.61
CA LEU A 141 6.36 4.65 -1.62
C LEU A 141 6.20 6.16 -1.85
N GLN A 142 7.01 6.99 -1.17
CA GLN A 142 6.94 8.45 -1.33
C GLN A 142 7.29 8.95 -2.74
N ARG A 143 8.00 8.13 -3.53
CA ARG A 143 8.47 8.48 -4.86
C ARG A 143 7.90 7.55 -5.94
N MET A 144 6.91 6.73 -5.59
CA MET A 144 6.39 5.62 -6.40
C MET A 144 5.62 6.13 -7.60
N PHE A 145 6.34 6.35 -8.71
CA PHE A 145 5.83 6.84 -10.00
C PHE A 145 4.85 8.02 -9.93
N SER A 146 4.81 8.72 -8.80
CA SER A 146 3.86 9.76 -8.45
C SER A 146 4.58 11.02 -8.00
N ASN A 147 4.10 12.17 -8.47
CA ASN A 147 4.52 13.49 -8.01
C ASN A 147 3.36 14.49 -8.25
N PRO A 148 3.41 15.72 -7.69
CA PRO A 148 2.30 16.66 -7.82
C PRO A 148 1.87 16.95 -9.27
N ILE A 149 2.82 17.05 -10.20
CA ILE A 149 2.56 17.34 -11.60
C ILE A 149 1.83 16.17 -12.26
N ILE A 150 2.36 14.94 -12.09
CA ILE A 150 1.74 13.74 -12.65
C ILE A 150 0.32 13.57 -12.11
N ARG A 151 0.12 13.76 -10.80
CA ARG A 151 -1.20 13.66 -10.17
C ARG A 151 -2.19 14.68 -10.73
N CYS A 152 -1.78 15.95 -10.87
CA CYS A 152 -2.62 16.98 -11.47
C CYS A 152 -3.01 16.64 -12.92
N LEU A 153 -2.06 16.18 -13.72
CA LEU A 153 -2.31 15.78 -15.11
C LEU A 153 -3.24 14.56 -15.18
N THR A 154 -3.05 13.56 -14.34
CA THR A 154 -3.95 12.40 -14.23
C THR A 154 -5.37 12.83 -13.87
N GLY A 155 -5.54 13.78 -12.95
CA GLY A 155 -6.86 14.31 -12.59
C GLY A 155 -7.59 14.95 -13.78
N ILE A 156 -6.86 15.64 -14.66
CA ILE A 156 -7.43 16.22 -15.89
C ILE A 156 -7.85 15.13 -16.90
N ILE A 157 -7.08 14.05 -16.99
CA ILE A 157 -7.24 12.99 -17.99
C ILE A 157 -8.32 11.99 -17.58
N GLU A 158 -8.30 11.53 -16.33
CA GLU A 158 -8.97 10.31 -15.87
C GLU A 158 -10.13 10.58 -14.92
N ASN A 159 -10.08 11.63 -14.09
CA ASN A 159 -11.17 11.91 -13.16
C ASN A 159 -12.43 12.38 -13.89
N GLU A 160 -13.56 12.18 -13.21
CA GLU A 160 -14.85 12.72 -13.64
C GLU A 160 -14.81 14.26 -13.75
N LYS A 161 -15.65 14.80 -14.64
CA LYS A 161 -15.61 16.22 -15.03
C LYS A 161 -15.69 17.19 -13.84
N GLY A 162 -16.40 16.83 -12.78
CA GLY A 162 -16.57 17.64 -11.55
C GLY A 162 -15.44 17.53 -10.52
N PHE A 163 -14.49 16.60 -10.70
CA PHE A 163 -13.47 16.26 -9.70
C PHE A 163 -12.06 16.21 -10.28
N LYS A 164 -11.80 17.00 -11.32
CA LYS A 164 -10.48 17.07 -11.98
C LYS A 164 -9.35 17.54 -11.07
N ASP A 165 -9.69 18.21 -9.97
CA ASP A 165 -8.76 18.67 -8.93
C ASP A 165 -8.34 17.54 -7.97
N GLY A 166 -9.03 16.40 -7.95
CA GLY A 166 -8.65 15.26 -7.09
C GLY A 166 -7.33 14.62 -7.48
N THR A 167 -6.32 14.80 -6.62
CA THR A 167 -4.96 14.27 -6.84
C THR A 167 -4.63 13.09 -5.95
N THR A 168 -5.20 13.05 -4.74
CA THR A 168 -4.92 12.00 -3.75
C THR A 168 -6.16 11.60 -2.98
N PHE A 169 -6.15 10.38 -2.46
CA PHE A 169 -7.26 9.74 -1.76
C PHE A 169 -6.77 9.09 -0.48
N LEU A 170 -7.50 9.27 0.61
CA LEU A 170 -7.23 8.59 1.86
C LEU A 170 -8.46 7.83 2.33
N ASP A 171 -8.25 6.56 2.67
CA ASP A 171 -9.23 5.77 3.38
C ASP A 171 -8.60 4.77 4.36
N GLY A 172 -9.46 4.24 5.24
CA GLY A 172 -9.16 3.21 6.23
C GLY A 172 -9.45 1.80 5.72
N HIS A 173 -8.42 0.96 5.74
CA HIS A 173 -8.55 -0.48 5.51
C HIS A 173 -8.50 -1.27 6.82
N ASP A 174 -9.59 -1.95 7.13
CA ASP A 174 -9.59 -2.97 8.18
C ASP A 174 -9.15 -4.32 7.57
N THR A 175 -8.18 -4.99 8.18
CA THR A 175 -7.78 -6.36 7.82
C THR A 175 -8.09 -7.33 8.95
N ARG A 176 -8.70 -8.48 8.63
CA ARG A 176 -8.99 -9.52 9.62
C ARG A 176 -7.75 -10.33 9.95
N ILE A 177 -7.53 -10.53 11.25
CA ILE A 177 -6.33 -11.18 11.78
C ILE A 177 -6.69 -12.34 12.70
N GLU A 178 -5.79 -13.31 12.81
CA GLU A 178 -5.88 -14.33 13.85
C GLU A 178 -5.25 -13.80 15.15
N TYR A 179 -6.05 -13.67 16.22
CA TYR A 179 -5.56 -13.15 17.51
C TYR A 179 -4.40 -13.97 18.08
N SER A 180 -4.36 -15.28 17.84
CA SER A 180 -3.25 -16.16 18.26
C SER A 180 -1.88 -15.71 17.71
N ASN A 181 -1.87 -14.93 16.63
CA ASN A 181 -0.66 -14.38 16.01
C ASN A 181 -0.22 -13.04 16.62
N LEU A 182 -0.99 -12.45 17.55
CA LEU A 182 -0.71 -11.15 18.20
C LEU A 182 -0.90 -11.23 19.72
N ALA A 183 0.12 -10.86 20.50
CA ALA A 183 0.09 -11.00 21.97
C ALA A 183 0.21 -9.70 22.77
N LYS A 184 0.18 -8.51 22.13
CA LYS A 184 0.45 -7.25 22.85
C LYS A 184 -0.76 -6.58 23.49
N TYR A 185 -1.92 -6.62 22.84
CA TYR A 185 -3.13 -5.97 23.34
C TYR A 185 -4.21 -7.01 23.65
N PRO A 186 -5.10 -6.77 24.62
CA PRO A 186 -6.27 -7.61 24.86
C PRO A 186 -7.12 -7.79 23.60
N LYS A 187 -7.69 -8.99 23.39
CA LYS A 187 -8.54 -9.31 22.22
C LYS A 187 -9.62 -8.28 21.92
N ARG A 188 -10.22 -7.67 22.95
CA ARG A 188 -11.25 -6.62 22.82
C ARG A 188 -10.77 -5.37 22.07
N GLU A 189 -9.49 -5.03 22.15
CA GLU A 189 -8.93 -3.84 21.50
C GLU A 189 -8.76 -4.07 19.99
N TYR A 190 -8.56 -5.32 19.59
CA TYR A 190 -8.55 -5.71 18.18
C TYR A 190 -9.95 -5.82 17.58
N TRP A 191 -11.04 -5.65 18.33
CA TRP A 191 -12.36 -5.86 17.79
C TRP A 191 -12.69 -4.88 16.65
N SER A 192 -12.91 -5.41 15.45
CA SER A 192 -13.46 -4.65 14.32
C SER A 192 -14.98 -4.82 14.29
N TYR A 193 -15.70 -3.69 14.34
CA TYR A 193 -17.15 -3.68 14.17
C TYR A 193 -17.59 -4.08 12.75
N LYS A 194 -16.73 -3.87 11.75
CA LYS A 194 -16.98 -4.23 10.34
C LYS A 194 -17.04 -5.75 10.16
N TYR A 195 -16.11 -6.48 10.77
CA TYR A 195 -16.01 -7.94 10.62
C TYR A 195 -16.59 -8.74 11.78
N LYS A 196 -16.91 -8.07 12.90
CA LYS A 196 -17.30 -8.72 14.16
C LYS A 196 -16.27 -9.76 14.60
N ASP A 197 -14.99 -9.43 14.47
CA ASP A 197 -13.85 -10.26 14.85
C ASP A 197 -12.59 -9.39 15.05
N SER A 198 -11.45 -10.01 15.40
CA SER A 198 -10.16 -9.34 15.52
C SER A 198 -9.67 -8.78 14.18
N GLY A 199 -9.26 -7.52 14.20
CA GLY A 199 -8.82 -6.74 13.05
C GLY A 199 -7.74 -5.72 13.39
N LEU A 200 -6.98 -5.36 12.35
CA LEU A 200 -6.10 -4.19 12.34
C LEU A 200 -6.67 -3.16 11.38
N ARG A 201 -6.61 -1.89 11.76
CA ARG A 201 -6.93 -0.76 10.89
C ARG A 201 -5.66 -0.12 10.39
N THR A 202 -5.67 0.30 9.13
CA THR A 202 -4.57 1.01 8.47
C THR A 202 -5.14 2.11 7.61
N GLN A 203 -4.52 3.29 7.59
CA GLN A 203 -4.85 4.33 6.63
C GLN A 203 -3.87 4.23 5.47
N VAL A 204 -4.37 4.33 4.24
CA VAL A 204 -3.51 4.39 3.04
C VAL A 204 -3.85 5.66 2.28
N LEU A 205 -2.83 6.45 2.01
CA LEU A 205 -2.87 7.56 1.07
C LEU A 205 -2.45 7.01 -0.30
N MET A 206 -3.35 7.08 -1.26
CA MET A 206 -3.09 6.76 -2.65
C MET A 206 -3.12 8.02 -3.49
N ASP A 207 -2.44 7.99 -4.62
CA ASP A 207 -2.67 8.97 -5.66
C ASP A 207 -3.82 8.54 -6.60
N ASN A 208 -4.13 9.41 -7.57
CA ASN A 208 -5.14 9.13 -8.58
C ASN A 208 -4.68 8.21 -9.72
N GLN A 209 -3.51 7.59 -9.61
CA GLN A 209 -3.04 6.49 -10.45
C GLN A 209 -3.06 5.14 -9.73
N GLU A 210 -3.79 5.05 -8.60
CA GLU A 210 -3.90 3.84 -7.79
C GLU A 210 -2.61 3.44 -7.06
N LEU A 211 -1.62 4.34 -6.97
CA LEU A 211 -0.34 4.09 -6.32
C LEU A 211 -0.41 4.49 -4.85
N ALA A 212 -0.07 3.57 -3.96
CA ALA A 212 0.07 3.88 -2.54
C ALA A 212 1.33 4.72 -2.30
N ILE A 213 1.17 5.93 -1.77
CA ILE A 213 2.27 6.89 -1.54
C ILE A 213 2.55 7.16 -0.05
N ALA A 214 1.60 6.86 0.84
CA ALA A 214 1.85 6.80 2.28
C ALA A 214 0.92 5.80 2.98
N ILE A 215 1.41 5.17 4.03
CA ILE A 215 0.67 4.16 4.79
C ILE A 215 0.88 4.47 6.27
N SER A 216 -0.20 4.48 7.06
CA SER A 216 -0.07 4.60 8.50
C SER A 216 0.43 3.29 9.11
N LYS A 217 0.91 3.36 10.35
CA LYS A 217 1.03 2.13 11.14
C LYS A 217 -0.33 1.44 11.25
N SER A 218 -0.38 0.13 11.05
CA SER A 218 -1.55 -0.70 11.33
C SER A 218 -1.71 -0.87 12.84
N LEU A 219 -2.91 -0.55 13.35
CA LEU A 219 -3.22 -0.53 14.78
C LEU A 219 -4.51 -1.31 15.09
N PRO A 220 -4.76 -1.74 16.36
CA PRO A 220 -5.99 -2.44 16.72
C PRO A 220 -7.25 -1.62 16.37
N CYS A 221 -8.29 -2.24 15.80
CA CYS A 221 -9.44 -1.50 15.28
C CYS A 221 -10.27 -0.73 16.32
N ALA A 222 -10.44 -1.25 17.55
CA ALA A 222 -11.42 -0.67 18.48
C ALA A 222 -11.04 0.74 18.99
N PRO A 223 -9.78 1.01 19.42
CA PRO A 223 -9.41 2.35 19.88
C PRO A 223 -9.01 3.32 18.75
N ASN A 224 -8.81 2.83 17.52
CA ASN A 224 -8.25 3.64 16.44
C ASN A 224 -9.31 3.98 15.39
N THR A 225 -9.78 5.22 15.40
CA THR A 225 -10.69 5.76 14.38
C THR A 225 -9.93 6.25 13.15
N ASP A 226 -10.59 6.30 12.00
CA ASP A 226 -9.96 6.74 10.75
C ASP A 226 -9.37 8.15 10.86
N ILE A 227 -10.16 9.11 11.36
CA ILE A 227 -9.70 10.48 11.61
C ILE A 227 -8.55 10.55 12.62
N GLY A 228 -8.59 9.71 13.66
CA GLY A 228 -7.55 9.66 14.68
C GLY A 228 -6.22 9.17 14.13
N MET A 229 -6.27 8.17 13.25
CA MET A 229 -5.10 7.63 12.57
C MET A 229 -4.58 8.57 11.48
N PHE A 230 -5.45 9.19 10.68
CA PHE A 230 -5.09 10.19 9.68
C PHE A 230 -4.27 11.34 10.31
N LYS A 231 -4.74 11.89 11.43
CA LYS A 231 -4.05 12.99 12.13
C LYS A 231 -2.64 12.62 12.61
N GLN A 232 -2.32 11.33 12.73
CA GLN A 232 -1.00 10.84 13.13
C GLN A 232 -0.07 10.60 11.94
N MET A 233 -0.55 10.71 10.70
CA MET A 233 0.27 10.54 9.51
C MET A 233 1.10 11.80 9.21
N GLU A 234 2.22 11.95 9.91
CA GLU A 234 3.11 13.13 9.83
C GLU A 234 3.72 13.38 8.45
N ARG A 235 3.65 12.40 7.54
CA ARG A 235 4.23 12.50 6.20
C ARG A 235 3.31 13.15 5.18
N ILE A 236 1.99 13.11 5.38
CA ILE A 236 1.03 13.66 4.40
C ILE A 236 1.36 15.12 4.05
N PRO A 237 1.59 16.02 5.02
CA PRO A 237 1.86 17.43 4.71
C PRO A 237 3.13 17.67 3.88
N LYS A 238 4.07 16.72 3.89
CA LYS A 238 5.31 16.80 3.11
C LYS A 238 5.17 16.24 1.69
N LEU A 239 4.13 15.45 1.44
CA LEU A 239 3.87 14.79 0.15
C LEU A 239 2.90 15.59 -0.73
N LEU A 240 2.08 16.42 -0.13
CA LEU A 240 1.14 17.29 -0.84
C LEU A 240 1.83 18.61 -1.20
N ASP A 241 1.66 19.02 -2.45
CA ASP A 241 1.98 20.38 -2.90
C ASP A 241 0.76 21.28 -2.65
N PRO A 242 0.88 22.29 -1.78
CA PRO A 242 -0.19 23.23 -1.48
C PRO A 242 -0.90 23.86 -2.68
N SER A 243 -0.20 24.05 -3.79
CA SER A 243 -0.70 24.80 -4.93
C SER A 243 -1.57 23.98 -5.89
N VAL A 244 -1.48 22.64 -5.81
CA VAL A 244 -2.11 21.74 -6.78
C VAL A 244 -2.75 20.50 -6.18
N ASP A 245 -2.29 20.02 -5.02
CA ASP A 245 -2.81 18.78 -4.46
C ASP A 245 -4.12 19.00 -3.69
N VAL A 246 -5.09 18.12 -3.96
CA VAL A 246 -6.35 18.04 -3.25
C VAL A 246 -6.55 16.60 -2.78
N LEU A 247 -6.64 16.45 -1.46
CA LEU A 247 -6.87 15.20 -0.77
C LEU A 247 -8.37 14.97 -0.53
N TYR A 248 -8.87 13.88 -1.10
CA TYR A 248 -10.25 13.42 -0.95
C TYR A 248 -10.34 12.35 0.13
N PHE A 249 -11.38 12.44 0.96
CA PHE A 249 -11.67 11.49 2.02
C PHE A 249 -13.02 10.81 1.83
N ASP A 250 -13.16 9.58 2.36
CA ASP A 250 -14.49 8.99 2.56
C ASP A 250 -15.29 9.74 3.67
N GLY A 251 -16.57 9.44 3.86
CA GLY A 251 -17.44 10.07 4.83
C GLY A 251 -17.02 9.76 6.27
N GLY A 252 -16.63 10.79 7.02
CA GLY A 252 -16.36 10.71 8.47
C GLY A 252 -15.22 11.62 8.92
N TYR A 253 -14.28 11.94 8.01
CA TYR A 253 -13.11 12.76 8.31
C TYR A 253 -13.46 14.24 8.52
N PHE A 254 -14.57 14.71 7.93
CA PHE A 254 -15.00 16.13 7.96
C PHE A 254 -15.01 16.75 9.36
N LEU A 255 -15.33 15.96 10.40
CA LEU A 255 -15.36 16.41 11.79
C LEU A 255 -14.00 16.86 12.33
N GLY A 256 -12.90 16.41 11.74
CA GLY A 256 -11.56 16.67 12.24
C GLY A 256 -10.65 17.45 11.29
N ILE A 257 -11.09 17.78 10.07
CA ILE A 257 -10.29 18.52 9.08
C ILE A 257 -9.97 19.94 9.53
N PRO A 258 -10.92 20.76 10.06
CA PRO A 258 -10.61 22.11 10.51
C PRO A 258 -9.48 22.15 11.56
N ASP A 259 -9.59 21.36 12.63
CA ASP A 259 -8.54 21.24 13.65
C ASP A 259 -7.20 20.73 13.09
N TYR A 260 -7.24 19.94 12.02
CA TYR A 260 -6.03 19.42 11.39
C TYR A 260 -5.33 20.52 10.59
N ILE A 261 -6.07 21.29 9.81
CA ILE A 261 -5.56 22.44 9.05
C ILE A 261 -4.91 23.46 9.99
N GLU A 262 -5.59 23.82 11.09
CA GLU A 262 -5.05 24.75 12.09
C GLU A 262 -3.69 24.28 12.63
N LYS A 263 -3.59 23.00 13.02
CA LYS A 263 -2.33 22.41 13.49
C LYS A 263 -1.24 22.34 12.42
N LEU A 264 -1.61 22.19 11.15
CA LEU A 264 -0.65 22.21 10.05
C LEU A 264 -0.09 23.61 9.83
N GLN A 265 -0.95 24.62 9.87
CA GLN A 265 -0.57 26.03 9.76
C GLN A 265 0.30 26.47 10.94
N GLU A 266 -0.02 26.05 12.17
CA GLU A 266 0.83 26.25 13.36
C GLU A 266 2.24 25.64 13.19
N LYS A 267 2.34 24.52 12.47
CA LYS A 267 3.60 23.85 12.14
C LYS A 267 4.31 24.46 10.92
N GLY A 268 3.75 25.49 10.30
CA GLY A 268 4.31 26.20 9.15
C GLY A 268 4.06 25.54 7.79
N TYR A 269 3.08 24.62 7.68
CA TYR A 269 2.64 24.12 6.39
C TYR A 269 1.59 25.05 5.78
N ASP A 270 1.73 25.32 4.49
CA ASP A 270 0.82 26.18 3.72
C ASP A 270 -0.38 25.40 3.17
N LEU A 271 -0.99 24.54 3.98
CA LEU A 271 -2.18 23.77 3.60
C LEU A 271 -3.43 24.43 4.16
N ASP A 272 -4.48 24.52 3.36
CA ASP A 272 -5.75 25.13 3.73
C ASP A 272 -6.95 24.28 3.30
N GLU A 273 -8.17 24.80 3.49
CA GLU A 273 -9.41 24.10 3.14
C GLU A 273 -9.48 23.71 1.64
N SER A 274 -8.79 24.43 0.76
CA SER A 274 -8.77 24.13 -0.67
C SER A 274 -8.05 22.81 -0.99
N ASN A 275 -7.15 22.35 -0.11
CA ASN A 275 -6.42 21.08 -0.27
C ASN A 275 -7.19 19.86 0.25
N PHE A 276 -8.36 20.03 0.87
CA PHE A 276 -9.11 18.92 1.48
C PHE A 276 -10.56 18.88 0.98
N ARG A 277 -11.04 17.70 0.60
CA ARG A 277 -12.41 17.49 0.11
C ARG A 277 -13.08 16.34 0.83
N THR A 278 -14.27 16.60 1.34
CA THR A 278 -15.14 15.63 2.00
C THR A 278 -16.54 15.69 1.40
N PRO A 279 -17.36 14.65 1.55
CA PRO A 279 -18.79 14.78 1.29
C PRO A 279 -19.40 15.84 2.22
N ILE A 280 -20.41 16.56 1.74
CA ILE A 280 -21.11 17.57 2.51
C ILE A 280 -22.04 16.86 3.51
N ARG A 281 -21.89 17.20 4.79
CA ARG A 281 -22.71 16.65 5.88
C ARG A 281 -23.26 17.80 6.71
N LYS A 282 -24.56 17.74 7.00
CA LYS A 282 -25.27 18.70 7.84
C LYS A 282 -25.73 18.06 9.15
N PRO A 283 -25.98 18.87 10.19
CA PRO A 283 -26.62 18.41 11.42
C PRO A 283 -27.94 17.68 11.17
N ARG A 284 -28.32 16.83 12.12
CA ARG A 284 -29.58 16.10 12.08
C ARG A 284 -30.76 17.09 11.95
N ASN A 285 -31.70 16.80 11.05
CA ASN A 285 -32.87 17.62 10.69
C ASN A 285 -32.55 18.91 9.90
N GLN A 286 -31.37 19.04 9.31
CA GLN A 286 -31.10 20.05 8.29
C GLN A 286 -30.96 19.37 6.93
N ASP A 287 -31.81 19.76 5.99
CA ASP A 287 -31.78 19.22 4.65
C ASP A 287 -30.59 19.80 3.85
N LEU A 288 -30.02 18.94 3.01
CA LEU A 288 -29.11 19.38 1.97
C LEU A 288 -29.91 20.21 0.95
N THR A 289 -29.31 21.30 0.49
CA THR A 289 -29.79 22.01 -0.69
C THR A 289 -29.65 21.11 -1.91
N TYR A 290 -30.36 21.44 -2.98
CA TYR A 290 -30.29 20.69 -4.23
C TYR A 290 -28.84 20.53 -4.74
N SER A 291 -28.04 21.61 -4.70
CA SER A 291 -26.64 21.58 -5.14
C SER A 291 -25.75 20.74 -4.25
N GLU A 292 -25.96 20.75 -2.93
CA GLU A 292 -25.18 19.89 -2.01
C GLU A 292 -25.55 18.41 -2.16
N ALA A 293 -26.84 18.11 -2.41
CA ALA A 293 -27.30 16.76 -2.70
C ALA A 293 -26.71 16.26 -4.01
N GLN A 294 -26.74 17.08 -5.07
CA GLN A 294 -26.12 16.76 -6.36
C GLN A 294 -24.60 16.55 -6.22
N TYR A 295 -23.90 17.44 -5.52
CA TYR A 295 -22.47 17.27 -5.23
C TYR A 295 -22.20 15.95 -4.52
N ASN A 296 -22.99 15.59 -3.50
CA ASN A 296 -22.81 14.34 -2.78
C ASN A 296 -23.10 13.10 -3.61
N GLU A 297 -24.05 13.19 -4.55
CA GLU A 297 -24.35 12.11 -5.50
C GLU A 297 -23.17 11.89 -6.46
N GLU A 298 -22.68 12.96 -7.09
CA GLU A 298 -21.50 12.95 -7.96
C GLU A 298 -20.25 12.49 -7.18
N PHE A 299 -20.05 12.99 -5.96
CA PHE A 299 -18.96 12.58 -5.08
C PHE A 299 -19.08 11.10 -4.71
N GLY A 300 -20.29 10.59 -4.52
CA GLY A 300 -20.55 9.18 -4.25
C GLY A 300 -20.12 8.26 -5.41
N ALA A 301 -20.36 8.68 -6.65
CA ALA A 301 -19.88 7.98 -7.85
C ALA A 301 -18.35 8.01 -7.94
N PHE A 302 -17.75 9.19 -7.75
CA PHE A 302 -16.31 9.38 -7.70
C PHE A 302 -15.64 8.55 -6.57
N ARG A 303 -16.30 8.45 -5.42
CA ARG A 303 -15.89 7.59 -4.31
C ARG A 303 -15.91 6.10 -4.65
N GLY A 304 -16.75 5.67 -5.58
CA GLY A 304 -16.73 4.30 -6.09
C GLY A 304 -15.35 3.91 -6.65
N MET A 305 -14.60 4.86 -7.23
CA MET A 305 -13.20 4.64 -7.57
C MET A 305 -12.38 4.40 -6.31
N ILE A 306 -12.49 5.26 -5.28
CA ILE A 306 -11.78 5.13 -3.99
C ILE A 306 -12.02 3.75 -3.33
N GLU A 307 -13.27 3.28 -3.27
CA GLU A 307 -13.63 2.00 -2.64
C GLU A 307 -13.09 0.78 -3.42
N THR A 308 -13.02 0.87 -4.74
CA THR A 308 -12.51 -0.22 -5.62
C THR A 308 -11.02 -0.44 -5.40
N LEU A 309 -10.26 0.61 -5.10
CA LEU A 309 -8.81 0.59 -4.92
C LEU A 309 -8.34 -0.18 -3.68
N PHE A 310 -9.05 -0.05 -2.56
CA PHE A 310 -8.75 -0.83 -1.36
C PHE A 310 -9.11 -2.31 -1.52
N SER A 311 -10.14 -2.60 -2.32
CA SER A 311 -10.45 -3.98 -2.73
C SER A 311 -9.26 -4.59 -3.48
N HIS A 312 -8.59 -3.83 -4.36
CA HIS A 312 -7.42 -4.32 -5.11
C HIS A 312 -6.31 -4.85 -4.21
N ILE A 313 -6.07 -4.24 -3.03
CA ILE A 313 -5.08 -4.75 -2.07
C ILE A 313 -5.44 -6.15 -1.59
N GLY A 314 -6.67 -6.32 -1.12
CA GLY A 314 -7.16 -7.62 -0.65
C GLY A 314 -7.32 -8.64 -1.78
N GLU A 315 -7.64 -8.20 -2.98
CA GLU A 315 -7.79 -9.05 -4.15
C GLU A 315 -6.44 -9.59 -4.64
N LYS A 316 -5.40 -8.74 -4.77
CA LYS A 316 -4.06 -9.16 -5.18
C LYS A 316 -3.37 -9.98 -4.08
N PHE A 317 -3.48 -9.56 -2.82
CA PHE A 317 -2.85 -10.24 -1.69
C PHE A 317 -3.89 -10.84 -0.73
N LYS A 318 -4.13 -12.15 -0.85
CA LYS A 318 -5.08 -12.84 0.04
C LYS A 318 -4.73 -12.61 1.51
N PHE A 319 -3.44 -12.45 1.84
CA PHE A 319 -2.99 -12.16 3.20
C PHE A 319 -3.60 -10.89 3.81
N PHE A 320 -3.87 -9.86 3.00
CA PHE A 320 -4.49 -8.60 3.42
C PHE A 320 -6.00 -8.53 3.10
N ASN A 321 -6.56 -9.62 2.59
CA ASN A 321 -7.96 -9.67 2.19
C ASN A 321 -8.88 -9.62 3.43
N PRO A 322 -9.86 -8.71 3.46
CA PRO A 322 -10.76 -8.57 4.61
C PRO A 322 -11.65 -9.80 4.86
N HIS A 323 -11.90 -10.60 3.83
CA HIS A 323 -12.68 -11.84 3.90
C HIS A 323 -11.84 -13.06 4.26
N SER A 324 -10.52 -12.92 4.33
CA SER A 324 -9.61 -13.98 4.74
C SER A 324 -8.96 -13.62 6.08
N VAL A 325 -8.67 -14.63 6.90
CA VAL A 325 -7.94 -14.43 8.15
C VAL A 325 -6.46 -14.47 7.81
N ALA A 326 -5.68 -13.43 8.12
CA ALA A 326 -4.22 -13.47 7.93
C ALA A 326 -3.60 -14.58 8.81
N LYS A 327 -3.10 -15.64 8.19
CA LYS A 327 -2.74 -16.93 8.84
C LYS A 327 -1.24 -17.15 9.08
N MET A 328 -0.38 -16.15 8.87
CA MET A 328 1.06 -16.36 9.07
C MET A 328 1.42 -16.53 10.54
N SER A 329 2.03 -17.67 10.85
CA SER A 329 2.60 -17.96 12.16
C SER A 329 3.87 -17.13 12.40
N GLY A 330 3.91 -16.34 13.48
CA GLY A 330 5.13 -15.66 13.95
C GLY A 330 5.08 -14.14 13.79
N ASP A 331 5.27 -13.47 14.94
CA ASP A 331 5.45 -12.04 15.17
C ASP A 331 4.77 -11.14 14.13
N LEU A 332 3.48 -11.39 13.91
CA LEU A 332 2.69 -10.67 12.92
C LEU A 332 2.75 -9.17 13.22
N GLU A 333 2.79 -8.80 14.50
CA GLU A 333 2.77 -7.42 14.95
C GLU A 333 3.96 -6.61 14.46
N ASN A 334 5.18 -7.12 14.66
CA ASN A 334 6.38 -6.35 14.35
C ASN A 334 6.63 -6.25 12.85
N VAL A 335 6.15 -7.23 12.07
CA VAL A 335 6.47 -7.31 10.64
C VAL A 335 5.30 -6.97 9.72
N TRP A 336 4.11 -6.70 10.27
CA TRP A 336 2.89 -6.44 9.49
C TRP A 336 3.07 -5.27 8.53
N ASN A 337 3.48 -4.12 9.06
CA ASN A 337 3.59 -2.89 8.28
C ASN A 337 4.62 -3.04 7.17
N LEU A 338 5.78 -3.65 7.47
CA LEU A 338 6.78 -3.92 6.46
C LEU A 338 6.24 -4.81 5.32
N LYS A 339 5.51 -5.89 5.64
CA LYS A 339 4.86 -6.72 4.60
C LYS A 339 3.89 -5.91 3.76
N LEU A 340 3.08 -5.07 4.40
CA LEU A 340 2.10 -4.23 3.71
C LEU A 340 2.81 -3.21 2.81
N HIS A 341 3.85 -2.53 3.29
CA HIS A 341 4.62 -1.57 2.53
C HIS A 341 5.25 -2.23 1.29
N LEU A 342 5.90 -3.39 1.46
CA LEU A 342 6.48 -4.14 0.34
C LEU A 342 5.44 -4.61 -0.67
N CYS A 343 4.26 -5.05 -0.23
CA CYS A 343 3.14 -5.35 -1.13
C CYS A 343 2.63 -4.10 -1.84
N CYS A 344 2.60 -2.96 -1.15
CA CYS A 344 2.16 -1.71 -1.75
C CYS A 344 3.07 -1.24 -2.88
N LEU A 345 4.39 -1.48 -2.78
CA LEU A 345 5.34 -1.24 -3.88
C LEU A 345 5.08 -2.04 -5.15
N THR A 346 4.24 -3.07 -5.06
CA THR A 346 3.91 -3.95 -6.19
C THR A 346 2.56 -3.60 -6.84
N PHE A 347 1.87 -2.55 -6.39
CA PHE A 347 0.69 -2.00 -7.09
C PHE A 347 1.11 -1.16 -8.29
N ILE A 348 1.80 -1.77 -9.24
CA ILE A 348 2.05 -1.17 -10.55
C ILE A 348 1.33 -2.04 -11.54
N ASP A 349 0.42 -1.45 -12.29
CA ASP A 349 -0.25 -2.17 -13.35
C ASP A 349 0.74 -2.53 -14.46
N SER A 350 0.62 -3.78 -14.89
CA SER A 350 1.57 -4.48 -15.77
C SER A 350 1.45 -4.08 -17.22
#